data_AF-S8CL02-F1
#
_entry.id   AF-S8CL02-F1
#
_cell.length_a   1.000
_cell.length_b   1.000
_cell.length_c   1.000
_cell.angle_alpha   90.00
_cell.angle_beta   90.00
_cell.angle_gamma   90.00
#
_symmetry.space_group_name_H-M   'P 1'
#
loop_
_entity.id
_entity.type
_entity.pdbx_description
1 polymer ?
#
loop_
_entity_poly.entity_id
_entity_poly.type
_entity_poly.pdbx_seq_one_letter_code
_entity_poly.pdbx_strand_id
1 'polypeptide(L)' 'PKPPPVRDPPSEQQQREIFQWMLEEKRRMKPENRREKQLIDEDKSLLKKFIRAESIP' A
#
# COMPACT_ATOMS: atom_id res chain seq x y z
N PRO A 1 -19.11 17.87 -23.05
CA PRO A 1 -18.37 16.67 -22.55
C PRO A 1 -18.88 16.28 -21.15
N LYS A 2 -19.42 15.06 -20.97
CA LYS A 2 -19.74 14.51 -19.65
C LYS A 2 -18.43 14.00 -19.02
N PRO A 3 -18.18 14.23 -17.71
CA PRO A 3 -17.00 13.67 -17.06
C PRO A 3 -17.03 12.15 -17.17
N PRO A 4 -15.88 11.48 -17.35
CA PRO A 4 -15.83 10.03 -17.37
C PRO A 4 -16.43 9.49 -16.06
N PRO A 5 -17.20 8.39 -16.11
CA PRO A 5 -17.78 7.82 -14.92
C PRO A 5 -16.67 7.51 -13.91
N VAL A 6 -16.82 8.04 -12.69
CA VAL A 6 -15.94 7.73 -11.57
C VAL A 6 -16.11 6.23 -11.32
N ARG A 7 -15.04 5.47 -11.47
CA ARG A 7 -15.05 4.05 -11.13
C ARG A 7 -15.23 3.95 -9.62
N ASP A 8 -16.13 3.08 -9.18
CA ASP A 8 -16.29 2.81 -7.75
C ASP A 8 -14.93 2.42 -7.15
N PRO A 9 -14.62 2.89 -5.93
CA PRO A 9 -13.40 2.49 -5.26
C PRO A 9 -13.37 0.96 -5.12
N PRO A 10 -12.19 0.33 -5.18
CA PRO A 10 -12.06 -1.10 -4.90
C PRO A 10 -12.63 -1.41 -3.51
N SER A 11 -13.26 -2.58 -3.36
CA SER A 11 -13.77 -3.02 -2.07
C SER A 11 -12.65 -3.09 -1.04
N GLU A 12 -12.98 -3.04 0.26
CA GLU A 12 -11.95 -3.13 1.32
C GLU A 12 -11.06 -4.37 1.16
N GLN A 13 -11.63 -5.50 0.74
CA GLN A 13 -10.87 -6.72 0.51
C GLN A 13 -9.88 -6.58 -0.66
N GLN A 14 -10.31 -5.96 -1.77
CA GLN A 14 -9.42 -5.66 -2.89
C GLN A 14 -8.33 -4.65 -2.48
N GLN A 15 -8.67 -3.65 -1.66
CA GLN A 15 -7.67 -2.73 -1.12
C GLN A 15 -6.64 -3.46 -0.25
N ARG A 16 -7.05 -4.42 0.59
CA ARG A 16 -6.13 -5.25 1.39
C ARG A 16 -5.20 -6.08 0.50
N GLU A 17 -5.72 -6.69 -0.56
CA GLU A 17 -4.91 -7.45 -1.52
C GLU A 17 -3.86 -6.54 -2.20
N ILE A 18 -4.26 -5.32 -2.59
CA ILE A 18 -3.34 -4.32 -3.15
C ILE A 18 -2.28 -3.92 -2.13
N PHE A 19 -2.66 -3.66 -0.87
CA PHE A 19 -1.70 -3.34 0.19
C PHE A 19 -0.73 -4.50 0.48
N GLN A 20 -1.20 -5.75 0.44
CA GLN A 20 -0.36 -6.94 0.56
C GLN A 20 0.64 -7.02 -0.59
N TRP A 21 0.19 -6.82 -1.83
CA TRP A 21 1.07 -6.82 -3.00
C TRP A 21 2.13 -5.70 -2.90
N MET A 22 1.73 -4.48 -2.54
CA MET A 22 2.68 -3.38 -2.33
C MET A 22 3.69 -3.69 -1.22
N LEU A 23 3.28 -4.38 -0.15
CA LEU A 23 4.18 -4.80 0.92
C LEU A 23 5.21 -5.82 0.43
N GLU A 24 4.81 -6.74 -0.44
CA GLU A 24 5.71 -7.71 -1.07
C GLU A 24 6.73 -7.02 -1.98
N GLU A 25 6.29 -6.07 -2.80
CA GLU A 25 7.19 -5.27 -3.64
C GLU A 25 8.22 -4.51 -2.80
N LYS A 26 7.79 -3.86 -1.71
CA LYS A 26 8.71 -3.16 -0.79
C LYS A 26 9.68 -4.12 -0.07
N ARG A 27 9.33 -5.40 0.12
CA ARG A 27 10.25 -6.42 0.67
C ARG A 27 11.30 -6.87 -0.34
N ARG A 28 11.01 -6.79 -1.63
CA ARG A 28 11.95 -7.14 -2.72
C ARG A 28 12.98 -6.04 -2.97
N MET A 29 12.65 -4.79 -2.60
CA MET A 29 13.58 -3.66 -2.70
C MET A 29 14.80 -3.83 -1.79
N LYS A 30 16.00 -3.68 -2.36
CA LYS A 30 17.25 -3.59 -1.61
C LYS A 30 17.62 -2.11 -1.48
N PRO A 31 17.65 -1.52 -0.26
CA PRO A 31 18.03 -0.13 -0.09
C PRO A 31 19.52 0.06 -0.41
N GLU A 32 19.86 1.14 -1.12
CA GLU A 32 21.25 1.47 -1.45
C GLU A 32 21.91 2.28 -0.33
N ASN A 33 21.12 2.98 0.48
CA ASN A 33 21.59 3.80 1.58
C ASN A 33 20.68 3.73 2.82
N ARG A 34 21.16 4.28 3.95
CA ARG A 34 20.42 4.27 5.22
C ARG A 34 19.10 5.05 5.16
N ARG A 35 19.03 6.10 4.35
CA ARG A 35 17.83 6.94 4.21
C ARG A 35 16.73 6.19 3.47
N GLU A 36 17.06 5.53 2.36
CA GLU A 36 16.14 4.65 1.65
C GLU A 36 15.67 3.49 2.50
N LYS A 37 16.58 2.90 3.29
CA LYS A 37 16.19 1.86 4.24
C LYS A 37 15.12 2.36 5.21
N GLN A 38 15.28 3.56 5.76
CA GLN A 38 14.29 4.16 6.67
C GLN A 38 12.95 4.38 5.96
N LEU A 39 12.96 4.96 4.76
CA LEU A 39 11.74 5.17 3.96
C LEU A 39 11.02 3.85 3.64
N ILE A 40 11.76 2.83 3.23
CA ILE A 40 11.19 1.50 2.98
C ILE A 40 10.64 0.88 4.26
N ASP A 41 11.32 1.05 5.40
CA ASP A 41 10.84 0.56 6.70
C ASP A 41 9.56 1.27 7.15
N GLU A 42 9.46 2.59 6.93
CA GLU A 42 8.27 3.41 7.18
C GLU A 42 7.10 2.99 6.29
N ASP A 43 7.32 2.85 4.98
CA ASP A 43 6.33 2.36 4.02
C ASP A 43 5.80 0.98 4.42
N LYS A 44 6.70 0.04 4.74
CA LYS A 44 6.32 -1.30 5.20
C LYS A 44 5.52 -1.23 6.51
N SER A 45 5.83 -0.30 7.41
CA SER A 45 5.10 -0.11 8.67
C SER A 45 3.68 0.39 8.40
N LEU A 46 3.53 1.37 7.53
CA LEU A 46 2.24 1.92 7.14
C LEU A 46 1.36 0.86 6.44
N LEU A 47 1.92 0.12 5.48
CA LEU A 47 1.20 -0.96 4.80
C LEU A 47 0.72 -2.05 5.76
N LYS A 48 1.56 -2.44 6.74
CA LYS A 48 1.15 -3.40 7.78
C LYS A 48 0.01 -2.89 8.64
N LYS A 49 -0.07 -1.58 8.92
CA LYS A 49 -1.18 -0.99 9.67
C LYS A 49 -2.48 -1.14 8.89
N PHE A 50 -2.49 -0.79 7.60
CA PHE A 50 -3.69 -0.92 6.75
C PHE A 50 -4.15 -2.36 6.55
N ILE A 51 -3.21 -3.31 6.42
CA ILE A 51 -3.55 -4.74 6.28
C ILE A 51 -4.16 -5.31 7.58
N ARG A 52 -3.69 -4.85 8.75
CA ARG A 52 -4.13 -5.32 10.07
C ARG A 52 -5.35 -4.57 10.60
N ALA A 53 -5.63 -3.38 10.08
CA ALA A 53 -6.79 -2.61 10.50
C ALA A 53 -8.08 -3.36 10.17
N GLU A 54 -9.04 -3.30 11.08
CA GLU A 54 -10.35 -3.94 10.90
C GLU A 54 -11.19 -3.23 9.83
N SER A 55 -10.98 -1.92 9.64
CA SER A 55 -11.52 -1.12 8.54
C SER A 55 -10.40 -0.33 7.86
N ILE A 56 -10.51 -0.15 6.54
CA ILE A 56 -9.63 0.75 5.80
C ILE A 56 -10.32 2.11 5.75
N PRO A 57 -9.69 3.19 6.22
CA PRO A 57 -10.28 4.52 6.23
C PRO A 57 -10.38 5.14 4.84
#